data_AF-A0A0S9D127-F1
#
_entry.id   AF-A0A0S9D127-F1
#
_cell.length_a   1.000
_cell.length_b   1.000
_cell.length_c   1.000
_cell.angle_alpha   90.00
_cell.angle_beta   90.00
_cell.angle_gamma   90.00
#
_symmetry.space_group_name_H-M   'P 1'
#
loop_
_entity.id
_entity.type
_entity.pdbx_description
1 polymer ?
#
loop_
_entity_poly.entity_id
_entity_poly.type
_entity_poly.pdbx_seq_one_letter_code
_entity_poly.pdbx_strand_id
1 'polypeptide(L)'
;MLLASPAATLLGSAQPDTAAGTVSSALREALNTRDVILTARGILMERYGLNPEASMRRMLDEASAAKTDVRTVTLTVIDGTAGSSH
;
A
#
# COMPACT_ATOMS: atom_id res chain seq x y z
N MET A 1 2.19 2.72 20.07
CA MET A 1 2.42 3.64 18.94
C MET A 1 3.80 4.27 19.10
N LEU A 2 4.79 3.82 18.34
CA LEU A 2 6.16 4.36 18.41
C LEU A 2 6.64 4.72 17.01
N LEU A 3 6.09 5.81 16.46
CA LEU A 3 6.55 6.44 15.22
C LEU A 3 7.27 7.77 15.47
N ALA A 4 7.55 8.10 16.74
CA ALA A 4 8.17 9.38 17.11
C ALA A 4 9.67 9.44 16.73
N SER A 5 10.38 8.31 16.74
CA SER A 5 11.83 8.30 16.50
C SER A 5 12.26 8.45 15.04
N PRO A 6 11.61 7.83 14.03
CA PRO A 6 12.02 8.02 12.63
C PRO A 6 11.68 9.41 12.09
N ALA A 7 10.59 10.03 12.60
CA ALA A 7 10.15 11.36 12.17
C ALA A 7 11.12 12.46 12.60
N ALA A 8 11.68 12.37 13.82
CA ALA A 8 12.61 13.36 14.36
C ALA A 8 13.94 13.42 13.57
N THR A 9 14.44 12.26 13.10
CA THR A 9 15.69 12.20 12.32
C THR A 9 15.53 12.81 10.92
N LEU A 10 14.37 12.66 10.29
CA LEU A 10 14.09 13.26 8.97
C LEU A 10 13.95 14.79 9.03
N LEU A 11 13.41 15.32 10.12
CA LEU A 11 13.29 16.77 10.35
C LEU A 11 14.65 17.46 10.60
N GLY A 12 15.62 16.77 11.16
CA GLY A 12 16.95 17.34 11.47
C GLY A 12 17.89 17.48 10.27
N SER A 13 17.59 16.88 9.11
CA SER A 13 18.48 16.84 7.93
C SER A 13 17.98 17.62 6.72
N ALA A 14 16.82 18.27 6.83
CA ALA A 14 16.14 18.96 5.75
C ALA A 14 16.57 20.44 5.64
N GLN A 15 17.31 20.80 4.59
CA GLN A 15 17.45 22.21 4.19
C GLN A 15 16.07 22.78 3.81
N PRO A 16 15.69 23.96 4.32
CA PRO A 16 14.29 24.28 4.61
C PRO A 16 13.34 24.45 3.41
N ASP A 17 13.82 24.85 2.23
CA ASP A 17 12.90 25.20 1.12
C ASP A 17 12.59 24.07 0.14
N THR A 18 13.53 23.19 -0.17
CA THR A 18 13.31 22.07 -1.10
C THR A 18 12.88 20.78 -0.40
N ALA A 19 13.22 20.62 0.88
CA ALA A 19 12.95 19.41 1.64
C ALA A 19 11.48 19.29 2.09
N ALA A 20 10.77 20.39 2.32
CA ALA A 20 9.35 20.35 2.70
C ALA A 20 8.48 19.77 1.57
N GLY A 21 8.76 20.14 0.32
CA GLY A 21 8.04 19.62 -0.86
C GLY A 21 8.31 18.15 -1.12
N THR A 22 9.57 17.70 -1.03
CA THR A 22 9.94 16.29 -1.25
C THR A 22 9.40 15.38 -0.16
N VAL A 23 9.43 15.80 1.11
CA VAL A 23 8.83 15.06 2.24
C VAL A 23 7.31 14.92 2.06
N SER A 24 6.62 15.98 1.62
CA SER A 24 5.18 15.92 1.35
C SER A 24 4.84 14.94 0.23
N SER A 25 5.65 14.88 -0.82
CA SER A 25 5.47 13.94 -1.93
C SER A 25 5.67 12.48 -1.50
N ALA A 26 6.77 12.18 -0.82
CA ALA A 26 7.07 10.82 -0.35
C ALA A 26 6.00 10.31 0.62
N LEU A 27 5.49 11.19 1.50
CA LEU A 27 4.39 10.84 2.40
C LEU A 27 3.10 10.53 1.62
N ARG A 28 2.74 11.38 0.64
CA ARG A 28 1.54 11.14 -0.19
C ARG A 28 1.64 9.82 -0.94
N GLU A 29 2.81 9.49 -1.47
CA GLU A 29 3.05 8.22 -2.17
C GLU A 29 2.92 7.02 -1.22
N ALA A 30 3.49 7.11 -0.01
CA ALA A 30 3.37 6.07 1.00
C ALA A 30 1.92 5.86 1.46
N LEU A 31 1.16 6.95 1.64
CA LEU A 31 -0.26 6.89 1.98
C LEU A 31 -1.08 6.28 0.85
N ASN A 32 -0.86 6.73 -0.39
CA ASN A 32 -1.55 6.17 -1.56
C ASN A 32 -1.29 4.66 -1.70
N THR A 33 -0.03 4.24 -1.55
CA THR A 33 0.35 2.82 -1.60
C THR A 33 -0.36 2.03 -0.50
N ARG A 34 -0.43 2.57 0.72
CA ARG A 34 -1.13 1.94 1.84
C ARG A 34 -2.63 1.82 1.56
N ASP A 35 -3.26 2.87 1.06
CA ASP A 35 -4.70 2.88 0.79
C ASP A 35 -5.07 1.85 -0.29
N VAL A 36 -4.27 1.76 -1.36
CA VAL A 36 -4.45 0.77 -2.44
C VAL A 36 -4.35 -0.66 -1.90
N ILE A 37 -3.36 -0.95 -1.05
CA ILE A 37 -3.21 -2.26 -0.39
C ILE A 37 -4.39 -2.57 0.55
N LEU A 38 -4.85 -1.59 1.32
CA LEU A 38 -5.99 -1.78 2.23
C LEU A 38 -7.28 -2.06 1.47
N THR A 39 -7.53 -1.37 0.36
CA THR A 39 -8.69 -1.60 -0.49
C THR A 39 -8.67 -3.02 -1.07
N ALA A 40 -7.56 -3.46 -1.66
CA ALA A 40 -7.47 -4.83 -2.18
C ALA A 40 -7.64 -5.89 -1.09
N ARG A 41 -7.11 -5.66 0.12
CA ARG A 41 -7.36 -6.55 1.27
C ARG A 41 -8.84 -6.63 1.59
N GLY A 42 -9.53 -5.49 1.72
CA GLY A 42 -10.97 -5.48 1.99
C GLY A 42 -11.77 -6.28 0.94
N ILE A 43 -11.41 -6.12 -0.32
CA ILE A 43 -11.99 -6.85 -1.44
C ILE A 43 -11.74 -8.37 -1.35
N LEU A 44 -10.52 -8.79 -1.01
CA LEU A 44 -10.19 -10.21 -0.83
C LEU A 44 -10.89 -10.81 0.40
N MET A 45 -11.01 -10.03 1.46
CA MET A 45 -11.74 -10.41 2.67
C MET A 45 -13.22 -10.65 2.34
N GLU A 46 -13.86 -9.73 1.61
CA GLU A 46 -15.25 -9.84 1.19
C GLU A 46 -15.45 -11.05 0.25
N ARG A 47 -14.63 -11.17 -0.80
CA ARG A 47 -14.84 -12.17 -1.85
C ARG A 47 -14.51 -13.60 -1.43
N TYR A 48 -13.56 -13.77 -0.52
CA TYR A 48 -13.03 -15.09 -0.17
C TYR A 48 -13.14 -15.43 1.32
N GLY A 49 -13.77 -14.57 2.13
CA GLY A 49 -13.88 -14.76 3.58
C GLY A 49 -12.53 -14.75 4.30
N LEU A 50 -11.49 -14.19 3.68
CA LEU A 50 -10.15 -14.17 4.25
C LEU A 50 -10.10 -13.18 5.41
N ASN A 51 -9.26 -13.49 6.40
CA ASN A 51 -8.89 -12.50 7.40
C ASN A 51 -7.85 -11.52 6.82
N PRO A 52 -7.56 -10.40 7.51
CA PRO A 52 -6.64 -9.40 6.99
C PRO A 52 -5.22 -9.95 6.70
N GLU A 53 -4.69 -10.83 7.53
CA GLU A 53 -3.35 -11.41 7.37
C GLU A 53 -3.30 -12.36 6.17
N ALA A 54 -4.27 -13.26 6.06
CA ALA A 54 -4.41 -14.20 4.94
C ALA A 54 -4.59 -13.47 3.60
N SER A 55 -5.31 -12.35 3.60
CA SER A 55 -5.47 -11.51 2.39
C SER A 55 -4.14 -10.92 1.93
N MET A 56 -3.33 -10.41 2.86
CA MET A 56 -1.99 -9.87 2.54
C MET A 56 -1.06 -10.99 2.06
N ARG A 57 -1.06 -12.13 2.76
CA ARG A 57 -0.24 -13.30 2.40
C ARG A 57 -0.57 -13.79 1.00
N ARG A 58 -1.85 -13.87 0.64
CA ARG A 58 -2.28 -14.25 -0.70
C ARG A 58 -1.72 -13.32 -1.78
N MET A 59 -1.79 -12.00 -1.59
CA MET A 59 -1.23 -11.05 -2.56
C MET A 59 0.29 -11.20 -2.70
N LEU A 60 1.01 -11.48 -1.61
CA LEU A 60 2.45 -11.72 -1.64
C LEU A 60 2.81 -13.04 -2.34
N ASP A 61 2.05 -14.11 -2.05
CA ASP A 61 2.23 -15.42 -2.68
C ASP A 61 1.99 -15.32 -4.20
N GLU A 62 0.95 -14.60 -4.61
CA GLU A 62 0.65 -14.33 -6.03
C GLU A 62 1.72 -13.47 -6.70
N ALA A 63 2.19 -12.41 -6.03
CA ALA A 63 3.27 -11.57 -6.55
C ALA A 63 4.57 -12.39 -6.76
N SER A 64 4.89 -13.26 -5.80
CA SER A 64 6.02 -14.19 -5.89
C SER A 64 5.86 -15.17 -7.05
N ALA A 65 4.69 -15.80 -7.19
CA ALA A 65 4.41 -16.76 -8.26
C ALA A 65 4.46 -16.11 -9.66
N ALA A 66 3.92 -14.90 -9.79
CA ALA A 66 3.89 -14.14 -11.04
C ALA A 66 5.20 -13.36 -11.31
N LYS A 67 6.17 -13.37 -10.38
CA LYS A 67 7.42 -12.58 -10.45
C LYS A 67 7.16 -11.10 -10.71
N THR A 68 6.11 -10.57 -10.09
CA THR A 68 5.72 -9.16 -10.18
C THR A 68 5.76 -8.53 -8.79
N ASP A 69 5.61 -7.22 -8.73
CA ASP A 69 5.51 -6.51 -7.46
C ASP A 69 4.10 -6.64 -6.86
N VAL A 70 4.01 -6.51 -5.54
CA VAL A 70 2.73 -6.63 -4.82
C VAL A 70 1.72 -5.56 -5.23
N ARG A 71 2.18 -4.38 -5.69
CA ARG A 71 1.30 -3.29 -6.13
C ARG A 71 0.60 -3.68 -7.43
N THR A 72 1.26 -4.36 -8.36
CA THR A 72 0.66 -4.90 -9.59
C THR A 72 -0.44 -5.91 -9.28
N VAL A 73 -0.22 -6.84 -8.34
CA VAL A 73 -1.26 -7.77 -7.87
C VAL A 73 -2.42 -7.03 -7.19
N THR A 74 -2.10 -6.06 -6.34
CA THR A 74 -3.10 -5.23 -5.63
C THR A 74 -4.04 -4.50 -6.61
N LEU A 75 -3.47 -3.91 -7.67
CA LEU A 75 -4.24 -3.25 -8.72
C LEU A 75 -5.10 -4.25 -9.50
N THR A 76 -4.56 -5.43 -9.82
CA THR A 76 -5.30 -6.51 -10.50
C THR A 76 -6.53 -6.95 -9.69
N VAL A 77 -6.40 -7.06 -8.37
CA VAL A 77 -7.51 -7.36 -7.46
C VAL A 77 -8.58 -6.27 -7.55
N ILE A 78 -8.18 -4.99 -7.53
CA ILE A 78 -9.10 -3.85 -7.62
C ILE A 78 -9.79 -3.82 -8.98
N ASP A 79 -9.06 -3.95 -10.08
CA ASP A 79 -9.61 -3.93 -11.45
C ASP A 79 -10.57 -5.10 -11.67
N GLY A 80 -10.28 -6.26 -11.07
CA GLY A 80 -11.17 -7.41 -11.04
C GLY A 80 -12.49 -7.18 -10.28
N THR A 81 -12.64 -6.11 -9.50
CA THR A 81 -13.97 -5.69 -8.98
C THR A 81 -14.72 -4.80 -9.97
N ALA A 82 -14.00 -3.88 -10.64
CA ALA A 82 -14.61 -2.94 -11.59
C ALA A 82 -15.24 -3.66 -12.80
N GLY A 83 -14.70 -4.82 -13.20
CA GLY A 83 -15.25 -5.66 -14.26
C GLY A 83 -16.44 -6.55 -13.86
N SER A 84 -16.84 -6.59 -12.58
CA SER A 84 -17.91 -7.49 -12.09
C SER A 84 -19.28 -6.81 -11.92
N SER A 85 -19.42 -5.53 -12.28
CA SER A 85 -20.73 -4.86 -12.38
C SER A 85 -21.39 -5.18 -13.72
N HIS A 86 -22.19 -6.24 -13.77
CA HIS A 86 -23.17 -6.49 -14.82
C HIS A 86 -24.43 -7.12 -14.24
#